data_AF-A0A355U4T2-F1
#
_entry.id   AF-A0A355U4T2-F1
#
_cell.length_a   1.000
_cell.length_b   1.000
_cell.length_c   1.000
_cell.angle_alpha   90.00
_cell.angle_beta   90.00
_cell.angle_gamma   90.00
#
_symmetry.space_group_name_H-M   'P 1'
#
loop_
_entity.id
_entity.type
_entity.pdbx_description
1 polymer ?
#
loop_
_entity_poly.entity_id
_entity_poly.type
_entity_poly.pdbx_seq_one_letter_code
_entity_poly.pdbx_strand_id
1 'polypeptide(L)'
;MIATAIIASLAIVLTFLCLLLFPKITIKGHDFSTFYWPSLLALLILLCTSLLPIQDYFSSLIKDTTMNPLEILLLFFGTAFISTVLDELGFFSYLASLAVKRAKDSQFALFIILYFLCAFLTMFTSNDIVIISFTPFI
;
A
#
# COMPACT_ATOMS: atom_id res chain seq x y z
N MET A 1 21.17 0.87 -21.88
CA MET A 1 21.34 1.55 -20.57
C MET A 1 20.80 2.99 -20.56
N ILE A 2 21.21 3.88 -21.47
CA ILE A 2 20.66 5.25 -21.50
C ILE A 2 19.17 5.25 -21.89
N ALA A 3 18.80 4.53 -22.95
CA ALA A 3 17.41 4.42 -23.40
C ALA A 3 16.48 3.81 -22.34
N THR A 4 16.93 2.76 -21.64
CA THR A 4 16.18 2.13 -20.55
C THR A 4 15.95 3.08 -19.38
N ALA A 5 16.96 3.87 -19.00
CA ALA A 5 16.85 4.85 -17.93
C ALA A 5 15.87 6.00 -18.29
N ILE A 6 15.87 6.46 -19.53
CA ILE A 6 14.95 7.49 -20.02
C ILE A 6 13.50 6.99 -20.00
N ILE A 7 13.25 5.76 -20.47
CA ILE A 7 11.90 5.18 -20.46
C ILE A 7 11.40 5.01 -19.02
N ALA A 8 12.26 4.52 -18.12
CA ALA A 8 11.91 4.35 -16.71
C ALA A 8 11.64 5.68 -16.00
N SER A 9 12.46 6.71 -16.21
CA SER A 9 12.26 8.02 -15.58
C SER A 9 10.99 8.70 -16.10
N LEU A 10 10.73 8.61 -17.40
CA LEU A 10 9.51 9.13 -18.00
C LEU A 10 8.26 8.41 -17.47
N ALA A 11 8.34 7.08 -17.29
CA ALA A 11 7.26 6.30 -16.71
C ALA A 11 6.93 6.74 -15.28
N ILE A 12 7.95 6.95 -14.44
CA ILE A 12 7.77 7.43 -13.06
C ILE A 12 7.06 8.78 -13.07
N VAL A 13 7.54 9.74 -13.87
CA VAL A 13 6.94 11.08 -13.95
C VAL A 13 5.50 11.00 -14.44
N LEU A 14 5.22 10.20 -15.48
CA LEU A 14 3.88 10.06 -16.02
C LEU A 14 2.93 9.39 -15.01
N THR A 15 3.40 8.40 -14.26
CA THR A 15 2.64 7.76 -13.18
C THR A 15 2.25 8.76 -12.10
N PHE A 16 3.19 9.59 -11.63
CA PHE A 16 2.90 10.66 -10.67
C PHE A 16 1.92 11.69 -11.23
N LEU A 17 2.11 12.09 -12.49
CA LEU A 17 1.28 13.09 -13.15
C LEU A 17 -0.16 12.59 -13.37
N CYS A 18 -0.32 11.33 -13.78
CA CYS A 18 -1.63 10.66 -13.86
C CYS A 18 -2.30 10.56 -12.49
N LEU A 19 -1.54 10.24 -11.43
CA LEU A 19 -2.07 10.15 -10.07
C LEU A 19 -2.60 11.51 -9.58
N LEU A 20 -1.92 12.61 -9.90
CA LEU A 20 -2.31 13.96 -9.47
C LEU A 20 -3.44 14.58 -10.31
N LEU A 21 -3.42 14.40 -11.64
CA LEU A 21 -4.37 15.09 -12.54
C LEU A 21 -5.63 14.27 -12.86
N PHE A 22 -5.48 12.96 -13.03
CA PHE A 22 -6.56 12.07 -13.48
C PHE A 22 -6.53 10.75 -12.70
N PRO A 23 -6.81 10.75 -11.38
CA PRO A 23 -6.69 9.54 -10.57
C PRO A 23 -7.65 8.43 -11.02
N LYS A 24 -8.81 8.80 -11.57
CA LYS A 24 -9.84 7.88 -12.08
C LYS A 24 -10.37 8.37 -13.41
N ILE A 25 -10.39 7.49 -14.40
CA ILE A 25 -11.10 7.71 -15.67
C ILE A 25 -12.30 6.76 -15.67
N THR A 26 -13.49 7.33 -15.81
CA THR A 26 -14.73 6.57 -15.88
C THR A 26 -15.08 6.33 -17.35
N ILE A 27 -14.98 5.08 -17.81
CA ILE A 27 -15.34 4.68 -19.17
C ILE A 27 -16.55 3.77 -19.09
N LYS A 28 -17.66 4.19 -19.70
CA LYS A 28 -18.92 3.40 -19.80
C LYS A 28 -19.39 2.81 -18.45
N GLY A 29 -19.31 3.59 -17.37
CA GLY A 29 -19.78 3.17 -16.04
C GLY A 29 -18.80 2.29 -15.24
N HIS A 30 -17.60 2.03 -15.77
CA HIS A 30 -16.52 1.37 -15.04
C HIS A 30 -15.40 2.35 -14.73
N ASP A 31 -14.99 2.37 -13.46
CA ASP A 31 -13.92 3.23 -12.95
C ASP A 31 -12.56 2.54 -13.14
N PHE A 32 -11.69 3.13 -13.96
CA PHE A 32 -10.32 2.67 -14.13
C PHE A 32 -9.34 3.63 -13.47
N SER A 33 -8.55 3.11 -12.53
CA SER A 33 -7.46 3.87 -11.90
C SER A 33 -6.34 4.09 -12.91
N THR A 34 -5.95 5.34 -13.15
CA THR A 34 -5.03 5.66 -14.25
C THR A 34 -3.55 5.49 -13.89
N PHE A 35 -3.23 5.45 -12.59
CA PHE A 35 -1.84 5.50 -12.12
C PHE A 35 -0.96 4.31 -12.54
N TYR A 36 -1.51 3.11 -12.72
CA TYR A 36 -0.68 1.93 -13.05
C TYR A 36 -0.37 1.81 -14.55
N TRP A 37 -1.18 2.43 -15.41
CA TRP A 37 -1.07 2.31 -16.86
C TRP A 37 0.27 2.79 -17.43
N PRO A 38 0.83 3.94 -17.03
CA PRO A 38 2.11 4.41 -17.57
C PRO A 38 3.28 3.48 -17.27
N SER A 39 3.38 2.99 -16.04
CA SER A 39 4.40 2.01 -15.64
C SER A 39 4.25 0.70 -16.41
N LEU A 40 3.02 0.23 -16.64
CA LEU A 40 2.75 -0.99 -17.39
C LEU A 40 3.12 -0.84 -18.88
N LEU A 41 2.75 0.27 -19.50
CA LEU A 41 3.11 0.58 -20.90
C LEU A 41 4.62 0.69 -21.07
N ALA A 42 5.32 1.32 -20.13
CA ALA A 42 6.77 1.41 -20.15
C ALA A 42 7.45 0.03 -20.09
N LEU A 43 6.95 -0.88 -19.23
CA LEU A 43 7.43 -2.26 -19.19
C LEU A 43 7.20 -2.97 -20.53
N LEU A 44 6.01 -2.86 -21.13
CA LEU A 44 5.72 -3.46 -22.44
C LEU A 44 6.66 -2.94 -23.53
N ILE A 45 6.92 -1.63 -23.56
CA ILE A 45 7.87 -1.03 -24.52
C ILE A 45 9.27 -1.61 -24.32
N LEU A 46 9.74 -1.73 -23.07
CA LEU A 46 11.07 -2.27 -22.76
C LEU A 46 11.22 -3.75 -23.16
N LEU A 47 10.15 -4.54 -22.99
CA LEU A 47 10.13 -5.95 -23.41
C LEU A 47 10.06 -6.09 -24.93
N CYS A 48 9.19 -5.33 -25.62
CA CYS A 48 9.06 -5.38 -27.08
C CYS A 48 10.29 -4.89 -27.83
N THR A 49 11.05 -3.96 -27.25
CA THR A 49 12.29 -3.43 -27.85
C THR A 49 13.52 -4.29 -27.53
N SER A 50 13.35 -5.41 -26.81
CA SER A 50 14.44 -6.27 -26.31
C SER A 50 15.51 -5.52 -25.51
N LEU A 51 15.18 -4.32 -25.01
CA LEU A 51 16.04 -3.52 -24.14
C LEU A 51 16.14 -4.14 -22.74
N LEU A 52 15.15 -4.96 -22.37
CA LEU A 52 15.11 -5.74 -21.14
C LEU A 52 14.72 -7.19 -21.48
N PRO A 53 15.66 -8.15 -21.38
CA PRO A 53 15.36 -9.56 -21.63
C PRO A 53 14.31 -10.09 -20.64
N ILE A 54 13.32 -10.81 -21.17
CA ILE A 54 12.23 -11.38 -20.37
C ILE A 54 12.74 -12.28 -19.23
N GLN A 55 13.84 -13.00 -19.46
CA GLN A 55 14.47 -13.90 -18.49
C GLN A 55 15.08 -13.12 -17.32
N ASP A 56 15.70 -11.97 -17.60
CA ASP A 56 16.26 -11.08 -16.59
C ASP A 56 15.15 -10.42 -15.75
N TYR A 57 14.00 -10.10 -16.36
CA TYR A 57 12.83 -9.62 -15.63
C TYR A 57 12.33 -10.63 -14.60
N PHE A 58 12.01 -11.86 -15.05
CA PHE A 58 11.46 -12.90 -14.17
C PHE A 58 12.45 -13.34 -13.10
N SER A 59 13.74 -13.46 -13.46
CA SER A 59 14.77 -13.78 -12.47
C SER A 59 14.90 -12.66 -11.44
N SER A 60 14.77 -11.40 -11.83
CA SER A 60 14.79 -10.25 -10.90
C SER A 60 13.60 -10.23 -9.94
N LEU A 61 12.45 -10.81 -10.31
CA LEU A 61 11.31 -10.96 -9.39
C LEU A 61 11.54 -12.01 -8.30
N ILE A 62 12.37 -13.01 -8.56
CA ILE A 62 12.60 -14.15 -7.64
C ILE A 62 13.97 -14.03 -6.95
N LYS A 63 14.83 -13.13 -7.42
CA LYS A 63 16.17 -12.97 -6.88
C LYS A 63 16.12 -12.59 -5.41
N ASP A 64 16.87 -13.32 -4.60
CA ASP A 64 17.11 -13.01 -3.18
C ASP A 64 17.93 -11.72 -3.12
N THR A 65 17.21 -10.61 -3.01
CA THR A 65 17.74 -9.26 -2.86
C THR A 65 16.97 -8.62 -1.74
N THR A 66 17.61 -7.69 -1.02
CA THR A 66 17.01 -6.97 0.11
C THR A 66 15.69 -6.26 -0.19
N MET A 67 15.34 -6.11 -1.47
CA MET A 67 14.10 -5.48 -1.93
C MET A 67 13.46 -6.31 -3.06
N ASN A 68 13.20 -7.59 -2.79
CA ASN A 68 12.49 -8.45 -3.73
C ASN A 68 10.99 -8.01 -3.84
N PRO A 69 10.48 -7.70 -5.04
CA PRO A 69 9.10 -7.26 -5.20
C PRO A 69 8.04 -8.28 -4.75
N LEU A 70 8.27 -9.57 -4.98
CA LEU A 70 7.34 -10.64 -4.57
C LEU A 70 7.32 -10.80 -3.05
N GLU A 71 8.47 -10.70 -2.38
CA GLU A 71 8.53 -10.74 -0.92
C GLU A 71 7.79 -9.56 -0.30
N ILE A 72 7.94 -8.37 -0.88
CA ILE A 72 7.21 -7.17 -0.45
C ILE A 72 5.71 -7.38 -0.62
N LEU A 73 5.26 -7.90 -1.77
CA LEU A 73 3.84 -8.22 -1.99
C LEU A 73 3.33 -9.26 -0.98
N LEU A 74 4.10 -10.32 -0.72
CA LEU A 74 3.75 -11.35 0.25
C LEU A 74 3.68 -10.79 1.67
N LEU A 75 4.59 -9.89 2.05
CA LEU A 75 4.57 -9.17 3.32
C LEU A 75 3.32 -8.28 3.45
N PHE A 76 2.97 -7.52 2.40
CA PHE A 76 1.75 -6.70 2.39
C PHE A 76 0.49 -7.57 2.49
N PHE A 77 0.42 -8.68 1.76
CA PHE A 77 -0.71 -9.62 1.89
C PHE A 77 -0.75 -10.28 3.27
N GLY A 78 0.39 -10.68 3.83
CA GLY A 78 0.47 -11.31 5.15
C GLY A 78 0.02 -10.36 6.25
N THR A 79 0.52 -9.12 6.25
CA THR A 79 0.09 -8.08 7.20
C THR A 79 -1.40 -7.74 7.05
N ALA A 80 -1.89 -7.64 5.81
CA ALA A 80 -3.31 -7.42 5.56
C ALA A 80 -4.18 -8.56 6.10
N PHE A 81 -3.80 -9.80 5.81
CA PHE A 81 -4.51 -10.99 6.28
C PHE A 81 -4.54 -11.08 7.81
N ILE A 82 -3.39 -10.92 8.48
CA ILE A 82 -3.30 -10.95 9.95
C ILE A 82 -4.21 -9.87 10.54
N SER A 83 -4.17 -8.67 9.98
CA SER A 83 -4.98 -7.57 10.48
C SER A 83 -6.47 -7.81 10.32
N THR A 84 -6.93 -8.30 9.18
CA THR A 84 -8.35 -8.65 8.96
C THR A 84 -8.81 -9.72 9.95
N VAL A 85 -8.00 -10.77 10.17
CA VAL A 85 -8.33 -11.83 11.14
C VAL A 85 -8.40 -11.28 12.57
N LEU A 86 -7.46 -10.41 12.97
CA LEU A 86 -7.50 -9.77 14.29
C LEU A 86 -8.73 -8.89 14.47
N ASP A 87 -9.15 -8.17 13.42
CA ASP A 87 -10.36 -7.34 13.45
C ASP A 87 -11.62 -8.21 13.62
N GLU A 88 -11.75 -9.28 12.84
CA GLU A 88 -12.88 -10.22 12.93
C GLU A 88 -12.97 -10.92 14.30
N LEU A 89 -11.82 -11.21 14.92
CA LEU A 89 -11.76 -11.76 16.29
C LEU A 89 -12.11 -10.72 17.38
N GLY A 90 -12.30 -9.44 17.01
CA GLY A 90 -12.60 -8.36 17.94
C GLY A 90 -11.38 -7.89 18.74
N PHE A 91 -10.15 -8.19 18.30
CA PHE A 91 -8.93 -7.77 18.99
C PHE A 91 -8.82 -6.24 19.06
N PHE A 92 -9.08 -5.54 17.96
CA PHE A 92 -9.04 -4.07 17.93
C PHE A 92 -10.15 -3.46 18.79
N SER A 93 -11.37 -4.02 18.74
CA SER A 93 -12.49 -3.64 19.63
C SER A 93 -12.13 -3.81 21.11
N TYR A 94 -11.46 -4.91 21.46
CA TYR A 94 -10.98 -5.14 22.83
C TYR A 94 -9.97 -4.08 23.26
N LEU A 95 -8.98 -3.78 22.42
CA LEU A 95 -7.98 -2.75 22.71
C LEU A 95 -8.59 -1.35 22.84
N ALA A 96 -9.55 -1.00 21.99
CA ALA A 96 -10.30 0.24 22.08
C ALA A 96 -11.08 0.33 23.40
N SER A 97 -11.75 -0.75 23.80
CA SER A 97 -12.47 -0.79 25.09
C SER A 97 -11.53 -0.63 26.30
N LEU A 98 -10.31 -1.19 26.21
CA LEU A 98 -9.29 -1.05 27.24
C LEU A 98 -8.75 0.38 27.32
N ALA A 99 -8.57 1.03 26.16
CA ALA A 99 -8.18 2.44 26.08
C ALA A 99 -9.23 3.36 26.73
N VAL A 100 -10.51 3.17 26.41
CA VAL A 100 -11.63 3.93 27.00
C VAL A 100 -11.69 3.74 28.52
N LYS A 101 -11.59 2.50 29.00
CA LYS A 101 -11.58 2.21 30.45
C LYS A 101 -10.41 2.88 31.18
N ARG A 102 -9.26 3.02 30.53
CA ARG A 102 -8.08 3.70 31.10
C ARG A 102 -8.21 5.23 31.07
N ALA A 103 -8.88 5.79 30.08
CA ALA A 103 -9.04 7.24 29.93
C ALA A 103 -10.03 7.86 30.93
N LYS A 104 -10.97 7.07 31.47
CA LYS A 104 -12.05 7.53 32.37
C LYS A 104 -12.84 8.69 31.72
N ASP A 105 -12.92 9.86 32.38
CA ASP A 105 -13.67 11.04 31.93
C ASP A 105 -12.80 12.10 31.21
N SER A 106 -11.50 11.86 31.02
CA SER A 106 -10.62 12.84 30.38
C SER A 106 -10.54 12.63 28.87
N GLN A 107 -11.16 13.54 28.11
CA GLN A 107 -11.10 13.55 26.65
C GLN A 107 -9.66 13.63 26.11
N PHE A 108 -8.80 14.41 26.76
CA PHE A 108 -7.38 14.49 26.39
C PHE A 108 -6.63 13.18 26.65
N ALA A 109 -6.91 12.50 27.76
CA ALA A 109 -6.31 11.20 28.05
C ALA A 109 -6.77 10.15 27.04
N LEU A 110 -8.05 10.17 26.65
CA LEU A 110 -8.60 9.27 25.63
C LEU A 110 -7.90 9.47 24.29
N PHE A 111 -7.77 10.73 23.85
CA PHE A 111 -7.11 11.07 22.59
C PHE A 111 -5.65 10.58 22.57
N ILE A 112 -4.89 10.84 23.63
CA ILE A 112 -3.48 10.42 23.72
C ILE A 112 -3.37 8.89 23.67
N ILE A 113 -4.20 8.16 24.43
CA ILE A 113 -4.14 6.70 24.47
C ILE A 113 -4.49 6.10 23.10
N LEU A 114 -5.56 6.58 22.46
CA LEU A 114 -5.96 6.09 21.14
C LEU A 114 -4.92 6.44 20.07
N TYR A 115 -4.32 7.64 20.14
CA TYR A 115 -3.25 8.04 19.22
C TYR A 115 -2.03 7.12 19.32
N PHE A 116 -1.53 6.86 20.53
CA PHE A 116 -0.40 5.95 20.72
C PHE A 116 -0.75 4.51 20.37
N LEU A 117 -1.98 4.07 20.65
CA LEU A 117 -2.45 2.74 20.27
C LEU A 117 -2.46 2.58 18.74
N CYS A 118 -3.02 3.55 18.01
CA CYS A 118 -3.03 3.54 16.55
C CYS A 118 -1.61 3.59 15.99
N ALA A 119 -0.74 4.46 16.51
CA ALA A 119 0.65 4.57 16.07
C ALA A 119 1.42 3.26 16.28
N PHE A 120 1.24 2.59 17.42
CA PHE A 120 1.86 1.30 17.69
C PHE A 120 1.34 0.20 16.76
N LEU A 121 0.02 0.10 16.58
CA LEU A 121 -0.58 -0.89 15.69
C LEU A 121 -0.16 -0.70 14.22
N THR A 122 0.01 0.54 13.80
CA THR A 122 0.48 0.92 12.46
C THR A 122 1.92 0.50 12.19
N MET A 123 2.75 0.31 13.21
CA MET A 123 4.11 -0.21 13.02
C MET A 123 4.13 -1.69 12.59
N PHE A 124 3.11 -2.45 13.00
CA PHE A 124 2.99 -3.89 12.70
C PHE A 124 1.98 -4.20 11.60
N THR A 125 1.11 -3.24 11.28
CA THR A 125 -0.02 -3.38 10.37
C THR A 125 0.14 -2.42 9.20
N SER A 126 -0.47 -2.71 8.06
CA SER A 126 -0.58 -1.71 7.00
C SER A 126 -1.36 -0.47 7.49
N ASN A 127 -0.89 0.72 7.11
CA ASN A 127 -1.53 2.01 7.42
C ASN A 127 -3.04 2.03 7.09
N ASP A 128 -3.45 1.31 6.04
CA ASP A 128 -4.82 1.36 5.54
C ASP A 128 -5.83 0.69 6.48
N ILE A 129 -5.45 -0.43 7.11
CA ILE A 129 -6.38 -1.21 7.94
C ILE A 129 -6.59 -0.54 9.29
N VAL A 130 -5.53 -0.01 9.90
CA VAL A 130 -5.64 0.71 11.18
C VAL A 130 -6.54 1.94 11.03
N ILE A 131 -6.40 2.70 9.94
CA ILE A 131 -7.22 3.89 9.72
C ILE A 131 -8.70 3.49 9.55
N ILE A 132 -9.03 2.50 8.73
CA ILE A 132 -10.43 2.12 8.47
C ILE A 132 -11.09 1.48 9.71
N SER A 133 -10.37 0.65 10.46
CA SER A 133 -10.92 0.00 11.66
C SER A 133 -11.03 0.94 12.86
N PHE A 134 -10.17 1.96 13.01
CA PHE A 134 -10.23 2.92 14.12
C PHE A 134 -11.04 4.19 13.83
N THR A 135 -11.29 4.55 12.57
CA THR A 135 -12.13 5.71 12.22
C THR A 135 -13.53 5.66 12.86
N PRO A 136 -14.23 4.52 12.94
CA PRO A 136 -15.53 4.44 13.63
C PRO A 136 -15.46 4.61 15.16
N PHE A 137 -14.27 4.47 15.78
CA PHE A 137 -14.08 4.59 17.23
C PHE A 137 -13.69 6.01 17.69
N ILE A 138 -13.26 6.87 16.76
CA ILE A 138 -12.93 8.29 16.99
C ILE A 138 -14.15 9.14 16.66
#